data_AF-A0A661HQK3-F1
#
_entry.id   AF-A0A661HQK3-F1
#
_cell.length_a   1.000
_cell.length_b   1.000
_cell.length_c   1.000
_cell.angle_alpha   90.00
_cell.angle_beta   90.00
_cell.angle_gamma   90.00
#
_symmetry.space_group_name_H-M   'P 1'
#
loop_
_entity.id
_entity.type
_entity.pdbx_description
1 polymer ?
#
loop_
_entity_poly.entity_id
_entity_poly.type
_entity_poly.pdbx_seq_one_letter_code
_entity_poly.pdbx_strand_id
1 'polypeptide(L)' 'DEARVRFTRLNNALQRIDKPMFGICIECEENIGFGRMSVRPESVRCVDCANNL' A
#
# COMPACT_ATOMS: atom_id res chain seq x y z
N ASP A 1 -11.56 14.00 7.57
CA ASP A 1 -12.40 12.79 7.70
C ASP A 1 -11.62 11.59 7.19
N GLU A 2 -11.12 10.76 8.11
CA GLU A 2 -10.17 9.67 7.82
C GLU A 2 -10.75 8.63 6.87
N ALA A 3 -12.05 8.34 7.01
CA ALA A 3 -12.76 7.39 6.16
C ALA A 3 -12.74 7.81 4.68
N ARG A 4 -12.92 9.10 4.38
CA ARG A 4 -12.89 9.62 3.00
C ARG A 4 -11.49 9.47 2.39
N VAL A 5 -10.44 9.76 3.16
CA VAL A 5 -9.04 9.60 2.70
C VAL A 5 -8.74 8.14 2.41
N ARG A 6 -9.14 7.23 3.30
CA ARG A 6 -8.95 5.78 3.10
C ARG A 6 -9.71 5.28 1.88
N PHE A 7 -10.94 5.72 1.67
CA PHE A 7 -11.74 5.36 0.50
C PHE A 7 -11.06 5.78 -0.82
N THR A 8 -10.53 7.00 -0.90
CA THR A 8 -9.77 7.46 -2.09
C THR A 8 -8.54 6.60 -2.33
N ARG A 9 -7.78 6.26 -1.27
CA ARG A 9 -6.58 5.41 -1.40
C ARG A 9 -6.92 4.00 -1.87
N LEU A 10 -8.02 3.42 -1.39
CA LEU A 10 -8.50 2.12 -1.85
C LEU A 10 -8.90 2.15 -3.33
N ASN A 11 -9.61 3.18 -3.79
CA ASN A 11 -9.92 3.32 -5.22
C ASN A 11 -8.64 3.42 -6.08
N ASN A 12 -7.63 4.17 -5.63
CA ASN A 12 -6.34 4.21 -6.31
C ASN A 12 -5.65 2.85 -6.32
N ALA A 13 -5.76 2.08 -5.23
CA ALA A 13 -5.20 0.73 -5.14
C ALA A 13 -5.86 -0.23 -6.13
N LEU A 14 -7.18 -0.16 -6.29
CA LEU A 14 -7.92 -0.93 -7.29
C LEU A 14 -7.47 -0.62 -8.72
N GLN A 15 -7.18 0.64 -9.04
CA GLN A 15 -6.70 1.03 -10.37
C GLN A 15 -5.31 0.48 -10.72
N ARG A 16 -4.52 0.09 -9.72
CA ARG A 16 -3.14 -0.40 -9.91
C ARG A 16 -2.97 -1.89 -9.64
N ILE A 17 -4.02 -2.62 -9.24
CA ILE A 17 -3.90 -4.02 -8.77
C ILE A 17 -3.26 -4.96 -9.81
N ASP A 18 -3.53 -4.72 -11.09
CA ASP A 18 -2.98 -5.51 -12.21
C ASP A 18 -1.62 -5.00 -12.70
N LYS A 19 -1.06 -3.96 -12.07
CA LYS A 19 0.23 -3.41 -12.45
C LYS A 19 1.35 -4.21 -11.76
N PRO A 20 2.49 -4.45 -12.43
CA PRO A 20 3.62 -5.18 -11.84
C PRO A 20 4.12 -4.59 -10.50
N MET A 21 3.91 -3.29 -10.28
CA MET A 21 4.32 -2.58 -9.08
C MET A 21 3.34 -2.72 -7.90
N PHE A 22 2.20 -3.39 -8.08
CA PHE A 22 1.28 -3.60 -6.97
C PHE A 22 1.88 -4.53 -5.93
N GLY A 23 1.79 -4.14 -4.66
CA GLY A 23 2.40 -4.89 -3.57
C GLY A 23 3.92 -4.70 -3.45
N ILE A 24 4.54 -3.79 -4.21
CA ILE A 24 5.95 -3.42 -4.07
C ILE A 24 6.07 -2.10 -3.30
N CYS A 25 7.00 -2.05 -2.35
CA CYS A 25 7.31 -0.85 -1.58
C CYS A 25 7.96 0.19 -2.49
N ILE A 26 7.41 1.41 -2.51
CA ILE A 26 7.94 2.50 -3.35
C ILE A 26 9.30 3.05 -2.88
N GLU A 27 9.80 2.62 -1.73
CA GLU A 27 11.05 3.14 -1.16
C GLU A 27 12.20 2.15 -1.25
N CYS A 28 12.01 0.93 -0.77
CA CYS A 28 13.04 -0.10 -0.80
C CYS A 28 12.89 -1.09 -1.96
N GLU A 29 11.84 -0.95 -2.77
CA GLU A 29 11.55 -1.83 -3.92
C GLU A 29 11.32 -3.31 -3.56
N GLU A 30 11.19 -3.61 -2.27
CA GLU A 30 10.86 -4.94 -1.75
C GLU A 30 9.35 -5.19 -1.67
N ASN A 31 8.97 -6.46 -1.59
CA ASN A 31 7.57 -6.87 -1.43
C ASN A 31 6.98 -6.34 -0.11
N ILE A 32 5.80 -5.72 -0.19
CA ILE A 32 4.97 -5.40 0.97
C ILE A 32 4.40 -6.71 1.53
N GLY A 33 4.73 -7.01 2.78
CA GLY A 33 4.30 -8.25 3.43
C GLY A 33 2.80 -8.48 3.37
N PHE A 34 2.40 -9.73 3.09
CA PHE A 34 0.99 -10.12 2.91
C PHE A 34 0.09 -9.67 4.06
N GLY A 35 0.52 -9.84 5.32
CA GLY A 35 -0.26 -9.41 6.48
C GLY A 35 -0.59 -7.91 6.48
N ARG A 36 0.33 -7.05 6.00
CA ARG A 36 0.03 -5.63 5.83
C ARG A 36 -0.98 -5.40 4.72
N MET A 37 -0.85 -6.10 3.59
CA MET A 37 -1.78 -6.00 2.47
C MET A 37 -3.19 -6.51 2.83
N SER A 38 -3.30 -7.54 3.68
CA SER A 38 -4.60 -8.04 4.15
C SER A 38 -5.36 -7.03 5.01
N VAL A 39 -4.66 -6.16 5.73
CA VAL A 39 -5.26 -5.14 6.62
C VAL A 39 -5.38 -3.77 5.92
N ARG A 40 -4.36 -3.42 5.12
CA ARG A 40 -4.20 -2.13 4.42
C ARG A 40 -3.65 -2.33 3.00
N PRO A 41 -4.46 -2.87 2.07
CA PRO A 41 -4.05 -3.10 0.68
C PRO A 41 -3.75 -1.81 -0.10
N GLU A 42 -4.22 -0.66 0.41
CA GLU A 42 -3.91 0.65 -0.12
C GLU A 42 -2.48 1.14 0.21
N SER A 43 -1.72 0.39 1.00
CA SER A 43 -0.34 0.73 1.34
C SER A 43 0.55 0.76 0.09
N VAL A 44 1.45 1.74 0.04
CA VAL A 44 2.52 1.85 -0.97
C VAL A 44 3.91 1.62 -0.37
N ARG A 45 4.01 1.43 0.95
CA ARG A 45 5.27 1.19 1.67
C ARG A 45 5.21 -0.11 2.47
N CYS A 46 6.34 -0.77 2.70
CA CYS A 46 6.46 -1.88 3.66
C CYS A 46 6.45 -1.36 5.11
N VAL A 47 6.26 -2.26 6.10
CA VAL A 47 6.15 -1.88 7.53
C VAL A 47 7.39 -1.11 7.98
N ASP A 48 8.57 -1.60 7.60
CA ASP A 48 9.84 -1.00 8.00
C ASP A 48 9.96 0.44 7.48
N CYS A 49 9.75 0.66 6.18
CA CYS A 49 9.73 1.98 5.55
C CYS A 49 8.63 2.92 6.07
N ALA A 50 7.49 2.38 6.53
CA ALA A 50 6.43 3.23 7.10
C ALA A 50 6.69 3.64 8.55
N ASN A 51 7.54 2.90 9.26
CA ASN A 51 7.93 3.17 10.63
C ASN A 51 9.22 4.01 10.71
N ASN A 52 10.02 4.00 9.64
CA ASN A 52 11.17 4.89 9.48
C ASN A 52 10.65 6.27 9.04
N LEU A 53 10.75 7.26 9.95
CA LEU A 53 10.39 8.66 9.72
C LEU A 53 11.46 9.37 8.87
#